data_AF-A0AAW4DRZ4-F1
#
_entry.id   AF-A0AAW4DRZ4-F1
#
_cell.length_a   1.000
_cell.length_b   1.000
_cell.length_c   1.000
_cell.angle_alpha   90.00
_cell.angle_beta   90.00
_cell.angle_gamma   90.00
#
_symmetry.space_group_name_H-M   'P 1'
#
loop_
_entity.id
_entity.type
_entity.pdbx_description
1 polymer ?
#
loop_
_entity_poly.entity_id
_entity_poly.type
_entity_poly.pdbx_seq_one_letter_code
_entity_poly.pdbx_strand_id
1 'polypeptide(L)'
;MEEQWETIKAYPDYAVSDQGRIKRLTSRTCAKAGTILKTPGRSKSRPYLSVDLCYPGGRRTELVHRLVAIAFLGQPPFLGAEVNHIDADKGNAAASNLEWVTSSANQQHAYDSGLQTAKGESNGQARLKEFEVLEMRALHSADGVDIETLAERYGVHKRTAQDVVCRKSWAHI
;
A
#
# COMPACT_ATOMS: atom_id res chain seq x y z
N MET A 1 28.20 -11.00 -2.98
CA MET A 1 27.45 -11.98 -2.15
C MET A 1 26.70 -12.89 -3.09
N GLU A 2 26.69 -14.18 -2.81
CA GLU A 2 25.89 -15.14 -3.57
C GLU A 2 24.43 -15.06 -3.13
N GLU A 3 23.51 -15.14 -4.10
CA GLU A 3 22.07 -15.16 -3.87
C GLU A 3 21.70 -16.40 -3.05
N GLN A 4 21.05 -16.21 -1.90
CA GLN A 4 20.66 -17.30 -1.00
C GLN A 4 19.29 -17.84 -1.40
N TRP A 5 19.11 -19.16 -1.36
CA TRP A 5 17.88 -19.82 -1.78
C TRP A 5 17.34 -20.72 -0.69
N GLU A 6 16.05 -20.57 -0.39
CA GLU A 6 15.34 -21.36 0.61
C GLU A 6 14.14 -22.09 0.02
N THR A 7 13.90 -23.31 0.49
CA THR A 7 12.74 -24.10 0.03
C THR A 7 11.46 -23.57 0.66
N ILE A 8 10.42 -23.39 -0.14
CA ILE A 8 9.13 -22.92 0.36
C ILE A 8 8.41 -24.10 1.02
N LYS A 9 8.28 -24.11 2.35
CA LYS A 9 7.72 -25.26 3.11
C LYS A 9 6.36 -25.76 2.60
N ALA A 10 5.46 -24.84 2.23
CA ALA A 10 4.15 -25.18 1.68
C ALA A 10 4.19 -25.67 0.21
N TYR A 11 5.29 -25.38 -0.49
CA TYR A 11 5.49 -25.68 -1.90
C TYR A 11 6.89 -26.28 -2.14
N PRO A 12 7.13 -27.55 -1.72
CA PRO A 12 8.47 -28.17 -1.76
C PRO A 12 9.12 -28.25 -3.15
N ASP A 13 8.31 -28.15 -4.20
CA ASP A 13 8.74 -28.08 -5.60
C ASP A 13 9.40 -26.74 -5.99
N TYR A 14 9.47 -25.77 -5.08
CA TYR A 14 9.88 -24.39 -5.35
C TYR A 14 10.81 -23.83 -4.27
N ALA A 15 11.73 -22.97 -4.69
CA ALA A 15 12.59 -22.19 -3.81
C ALA A 15 12.43 -20.70 -4.06
N VAL A 16 12.58 -19.91 -3.01
CA VAL A 16 12.58 -18.44 -3.02
C VAL A 16 13.98 -17.94 -2.69
N SER A 17 14.42 -16.85 -3.33
CA SER A 17 15.69 -16.20 -3.00
C SER A 17 15.54 -14.99 -2.11
N ASP A 18 16.64 -14.61 -1.47
CA ASP A 18 16.76 -13.38 -0.68
C ASP A 18 16.54 -12.11 -1.53
N GLN A 19 16.66 -12.21 -2.85
CA GLN A 19 16.39 -11.13 -3.81
C GLN A 19 14.95 -11.12 -4.35
N GLY A 20 14.08 -11.98 -3.84
CA GLY A 20 12.68 -12.06 -4.27
C GLY A 20 12.46 -12.79 -5.59
N ARG A 21 13.39 -13.65 -6.00
CA ARG A 21 13.21 -14.54 -7.16
C ARG A 21 12.66 -15.89 -6.72
N ILE A 22 11.92 -16.54 -7.60
CA ILE A 22 11.34 -17.85 -7.32
C ILE A 22 11.73 -18.80 -8.43
N LYS A 23 12.29 -19.96 -8.08
CA LYS A 23 12.70 -20.99 -9.02
C LYS A 23 12.03 -22.31 -8.70
N ARG A 24 11.87 -23.13 -9.74
CA ARG A 24 11.39 -24.51 -9.63
C ARG A 24 12.54 -25.44 -9.24
N LEU A 25 12.30 -26.39 -8.32
CA LEU A 25 13.25 -27.41 -7.89
C LEU A 25 13.04 -28.75 -8.59
N THR A 26 11.81 -29.07 -9.00
CA THR A 26 11.48 -30.35 -9.65
C THR A 26 11.16 -30.21 -11.13
N SER A 27 11.59 -31.18 -11.94
CA SER A 27 11.23 -31.22 -13.36
C SER A 27 9.89 -31.92 -13.56
N ARG A 28 9.10 -31.45 -14.53
CA ARG A 28 7.87 -32.06 -15.04
C ARG A 28 7.91 -32.09 -16.57
N THR A 29 6.96 -32.76 -17.20
CA THR A 29 6.91 -32.97 -18.66
C THR A 29 7.15 -31.69 -19.48
N CYS A 30 6.62 -30.55 -19.03
CA CYS A 30 6.76 -29.25 -19.69
C CYS A 30 7.48 -28.18 -18.83
N ALA A 31 8.16 -28.58 -17.76
CA ALA A 31 8.83 -27.65 -16.85
C ALA A 31 10.17 -28.19 -16.37
N LYS A 32 11.23 -27.39 -16.43
CA LYS A 32 12.57 -27.80 -16.00
C LYS A 32 12.87 -27.30 -14.58
N ALA A 33 13.57 -28.11 -13.80
CA ALA A 33 14.20 -27.67 -12.57
C ALA A 33 15.22 -26.54 -12.87
N GLY A 34 15.35 -25.59 -11.96
CA GLY A 34 16.20 -24.40 -12.09
C GLY A 34 15.55 -23.22 -12.83
N THR A 35 14.41 -23.42 -13.51
CA THR A 35 13.72 -22.32 -14.20
C THR A 35 13.20 -21.28 -13.20
N ILE A 36 13.59 -20.02 -13.39
CA ILE A 36 13.04 -18.87 -12.66
C ILE A 36 11.63 -18.57 -13.20
N LEU A 37 10.67 -18.49 -12.28
CA LEU A 37 9.28 -18.21 -12.60
C LEU A 37 9.08 -16.72 -12.86
N LYS A 38 8.15 -16.42 -13.77
CA LYS A 38 7.70 -15.04 -13.97
C LYS A 38 6.86 -14.62 -12.77
N THR A 39 7.18 -13.44 -12.24
CA THR A 39 6.46 -12.83 -11.11
C THR A 39 5.70 -11.59 -11.60
N PRO A 40 4.52 -11.75 -12.24
CA PRO A 40 3.73 -10.60 -12.67
C PRO A 40 3.28 -9.74 -11.47
N GLY A 41 3.25 -8.44 -11.69
CA GLY A 41 2.89 -7.42 -10.71
C GLY A 41 3.25 -6.02 -11.24
N ARG A 42 3.13 -4.99 -10.38
CA ARG A 42 3.45 -3.58 -10.69
C ARG A 42 2.43 -2.81 -11.53
N SER A 43 1.18 -3.27 -11.60
CA SER A 43 0.08 -2.47 -12.18
C SER A 43 -0.75 -1.80 -11.08
N LYS A 44 -1.58 -0.80 -11.43
CA LYS A 44 -2.54 -0.21 -10.48
C LYS A 44 -3.48 -1.25 -9.86
N SER A 45 -3.89 -2.26 -10.63
CA SER A 45 -4.78 -3.33 -10.16
C SER A 45 -4.06 -4.45 -9.40
N ARG A 46 -2.75 -4.63 -9.64
CA ARG A 46 -1.91 -5.66 -8.99
C ARG A 46 -0.56 -5.05 -8.63
N PRO A 47 -0.50 -4.26 -7.55
CA PRO A 47 0.68 -3.46 -7.24
C PRO A 47 1.86 -4.31 -6.72
N TYR A 48 1.58 -5.49 -6.16
CA TYR A 48 2.61 -6.41 -5.64
C TYR A 48 3.03 -7.47 -6.66
N LEU A 49 4.29 -7.90 -6.58
CA LEU A 49 4.75 -9.11 -7.26
C LEU A 49 4.02 -10.34 -6.73
N SER A 50 3.49 -11.14 -7.66
CA SER A 50 2.80 -12.40 -7.36
C SER A 50 3.29 -13.53 -8.25
N VAL A 51 3.20 -14.77 -7.77
CA VAL A 51 3.54 -15.97 -8.53
C VAL A 51 2.44 -16.99 -8.34
N ASP A 52 2.19 -17.83 -9.35
CA ASP A 52 1.29 -18.95 -9.19
C ASP A 52 2.09 -20.23 -8.95
N LEU A 53 1.88 -20.85 -7.79
CA LEU A 53 2.55 -22.08 -7.38
C LEU A 53 1.57 -23.27 -7.45
N CYS A 54 2.05 -24.39 -7.97
CA CYS A 54 1.30 -25.64 -7.96
C CYS A 54 1.62 -26.44 -6.69
N TYR A 55 0.61 -27.07 -6.11
CA TYR A 55 0.71 -27.98 -4.99
C TYR A 55 -0.20 -29.20 -5.25
N PRO A 56 -0.14 -30.28 -4.46
CA PRO A 56 -0.93 -31.49 -4.73
C PRO A 56 -2.44 -31.25 -4.88
N GLY A 57 -2.99 -30.23 -4.21
CA GLY A 57 -4.40 -29.86 -4.26
C GLY A 57 -4.78 -28.81 -5.30
N GLY A 58 -3.85 -28.39 -6.19
CA GLY A 58 -4.16 -27.44 -7.27
C GLY A 58 -3.09 -26.38 -7.50
N ARG A 59 -3.53 -25.17 -7.84
CA ARG A 59 -2.66 -24.00 -8.10
C ARG A 59 -3.17 -22.82 -7.29
N ARG A 60 -2.26 -22.08 -6.66
CA ARG A 60 -2.58 -20.89 -5.87
C ARG A 60 -1.65 -19.75 -6.20
N THR A 61 -2.20 -18.54 -6.29
CA THR A 61 -1.43 -17.31 -6.41
C THR A 61 -0.92 -16.88 -5.05
N GLU A 62 0.39 -16.69 -4.92
CA GLU A 62 1.08 -16.25 -3.72
C GLU A 62 1.78 -14.92 -3.95
N LEU A 63 1.91 -14.11 -2.89
CA LEU A 63 2.64 -12.85 -2.92
C LEU A 63 4.13 -13.10 -2.68
N VAL A 64 4.98 -12.58 -3.56
CA VAL A 64 6.43 -12.86 -3.53
C VAL A 64 7.06 -12.35 -2.23
N HIS A 65 6.77 -11.10 -1.83
CA HIS A 65 7.33 -10.52 -0.61
C HIS A 65 6.95 -11.32 0.65
N ARG A 66 5.77 -11.95 0.70
CA ARG A 66 5.40 -12.81 1.85
C ARG A 66 6.19 -14.11 1.87
N LEU A 67 6.41 -14.72 0.71
CA LEU A 67 7.23 -15.93 0.61
C LEU A 67 8.67 -15.66 1.05
N VAL A 68 9.23 -14.51 0.64
CA VAL A 68 10.56 -14.06 1.05
C VAL A 68 10.60 -13.80 2.56
N ALA A 69 9.65 -13.03 3.09
CA ALA A 69 9.60 -12.73 4.53
C ALA A 69 9.50 -14.02 5.37
N ILE A 70 8.64 -14.96 4.98
CA ILE A 70 8.51 -16.24 5.69
C ILE A 70 9.81 -17.07 5.65
N ALA A 71 10.53 -17.04 4.53
CA ALA A 71 11.75 -17.80 4.34
C ALA A 71 12.95 -17.21 5.10
N PHE A 72 13.15 -15.89 5.04
CA PHE A 72 14.36 -15.23 5.54
C PHE A 72 14.17 -14.47 6.85
N LEU A 73 12.96 -13.98 7.14
CA LEU A 73 12.63 -13.32 8.42
C LEU A 73 11.91 -14.27 9.39
N GLY A 74 11.48 -15.44 8.91
CA GLY A 74 10.76 -16.44 9.69
C GLY A 74 9.25 -16.21 9.73
N GLN A 75 8.57 -16.98 10.60
CA GLN A 75 7.12 -16.89 10.75
C GLN A 75 6.72 -15.51 11.30
N PRO A 76 5.49 -15.03 10.98
CA PRO A 76 4.94 -13.81 11.56
C PRO A 76 5.10 -13.80 13.09
N PRO A 77 5.76 -12.78 13.67
CA PRO A 77 6.06 -12.77 15.10
C PRO A 77 4.83 -12.55 15.98
N PHE A 78 3.72 -12.07 15.40
CA PHE A 78 2.45 -11.83 16.09
C PHE A 78 1.26 -11.98 15.12
N LEU A 79 0.06 -12.16 15.70
CA LEU A 79 -1.18 -12.28 14.94
C LEU A 79 -1.48 -10.97 14.21
N GLY A 80 -1.76 -11.06 12.91
CA GLY A 80 -2.06 -9.88 12.08
C GLY A 80 -0.83 -9.10 11.64
N ALA A 81 0.39 -9.64 11.78
CA ALA A 81 1.57 -9.03 11.19
C ALA A 81 1.46 -8.94 9.67
N GLU A 82 1.87 -7.80 9.13
CA GLU A 82 1.94 -7.50 7.71
C GLU A 82 3.39 -7.32 7.30
N VAL A 83 3.70 -7.59 6.03
CA VAL A 83 5.03 -7.33 5.48
C VAL A 83 5.07 -5.91 4.95
N ASN A 84 5.92 -5.06 5.52
CA ASN A 84 6.22 -3.73 4.99
C ASN A 84 7.41 -3.77 4.03
N HIS A 85 7.42 -2.85 3.06
CA HIS A 85 8.58 -2.60 2.20
C HIS A 85 9.23 -1.30 2.69
N ILE A 86 10.46 -1.37 3.19
CA ILE A 86 11.15 -0.25 3.86
C ILE A 86 11.32 0.95 2.91
N ASP A 87 11.58 0.68 1.62
CA ASP A 87 11.71 1.69 0.56
C ASP A 87 10.38 2.12 -0.07
N ALA A 88 9.25 1.60 0.40
CA ALA A 88 7.92 1.80 -0.17
C ALA A 88 7.72 1.31 -1.63
N ASP A 89 8.70 0.62 -2.23
CA ASP A 89 8.59 0.02 -3.56
C ASP A 89 8.10 -1.44 -3.48
N LYS A 90 6.83 -1.64 -3.87
CA LYS A 90 6.16 -2.95 -3.94
C LYS A 90 6.75 -3.91 -4.97
N GLY A 91 7.64 -3.40 -5.83
CA GLY A 91 8.44 -4.15 -6.79
C GLY A 91 9.75 -4.69 -6.23
N ASN A 92 10.21 -4.21 -5.08
CA ASN A 92 11.44 -4.63 -4.41
C ASN A 92 11.16 -5.60 -3.26
N ALA A 93 11.08 -6.89 -3.60
CA ALA A 93 10.80 -7.97 -2.64
C ALA A 93 12.07 -8.57 -2.02
N ALA A 94 13.20 -7.86 -1.99
CA ALA A 94 14.43 -8.36 -1.36
C ALA A 94 14.26 -8.48 0.16
N ALA A 95 14.74 -9.55 0.78
CA ALA A 95 14.59 -9.82 2.21
C ALA A 95 15.12 -8.67 3.08
N SER A 96 16.22 -8.02 2.67
CA SER A 96 16.77 -6.85 3.36
C SER A 96 15.89 -5.60 3.31
N ASN A 97 14.92 -5.56 2.40
CA ASN A 97 13.95 -4.47 2.22
C ASN A 97 12.60 -4.76 2.88
N LEU A 98 12.45 -5.92 3.52
CA LEU A 98 11.19 -6.35 4.12
C LEU A 98 11.29 -6.38 5.64
N GLU A 99 10.17 -6.10 6.30
CA GLU A 99 10.04 -6.22 7.75
C GLU A 99 8.60 -6.61 8.14
N TRP A 100 8.44 -7.24 9.30
CA TRP A 100 7.13 -7.54 9.87
C TRP A 100 6.66 -6.37 10.73
N VAL A 101 5.50 -5.81 10.41
CA VAL A 101 4.90 -4.67 11.11
C VAL A 101 3.44 -4.90 11.44
N THR A 102 2.91 -4.13 12.39
CA THR A 102 1.47 -4.03 12.62
C THR A 102 0.80 -3.22 11.52
N SER A 103 -0.49 -3.44 11.26
CA SER A 103 -1.22 -2.67 10.24
C SER A 103 -1.26 -1.15 10.52
N SER A 104 -1.23 -0.73 11.79
CA SER A 104 -1.15 0.68 12.17
C SER A 104 0.20 1.30 11.77
N ALA A 105 1.30 0.63 12.10
CA ALA A 105 2.64 1.05 11.69
C ALA A 105 2.80 1.07 10.16
N ASN A 106 2.24 0.08 9.45
CA ASN A 106 2.26 0.05 7.98
C ASN A 106 1.50 1.24 7.37
N GLN A 107 0.33 1.58 7.92
CA GLN A 107 -0.43 2.77 7.50
C GLN A 107 0.33 4.05 7.79
N GLN A 108 0.93 4.18 8.97
CA GLN A 108 1.73 5.35 9.33
C GLN A 108 2.91 5.52 8.36
N HIS A 109 3.64 4.44 8.08
CA HIS A 109 4.71 4.45 7.08
C HIS A 109 4.21 4.86 5.69
N ALA A 110 3.00 4.44 5.29
CA ALA A 110 2.41 4.87 4.02
C ALA A 110 2.10 6.39 3.99
N TYR A 111 1.71 6.99 5.11
CA TYR A 111 1.56 8.46 5.21
C TYR A 111 2.92 9.16 5.19
N ASP A 112 3.89 8.66 5.95
CA ASP A 112 5.22 9.27 6.08
C ASP A 112 5.99 9.21 4.75
N SER A 113 5.85 8.11 4.01
CA SER A 113 6.42 7.92 2.66
C SER A 113 5.60 8.60 1.55
N GLY A 114 4.50 9.28 1.88
CA GLY A 114 3.66 10.03 0.93
C GLY A 114 2.82 9.17 -0.02
N LEU A 115 2.70 7.86 0.23
CA LEU A 115 1.84 6.96 -0.53
C LEU A 115 0.35 7.17 -0.26
N GLN A 116 0.02 7.68 0.93
CA GLN A 116 -1.34 8.04 1.32
C GLN A 116 -1.40 9.49 1.81
N THR A 117 -2.48 10.17 1.44
CA THR A 117 -2.80 11.50 1.96
C THR A 117 -4.26 11.53 2.36
N ALA A 118 -4.55 12.11 3.53
CA ALA A 118 -5.90 12.42 3.98
C ALA A 118 -6.09 13.94 4.05
N LYS A 119 -5.84 14.62 2.93
CA LYS A 119 -5.91 16.09 2.81
C LYS A 119 -6.97 16.51 1.80
N GLY A 120 -7.72 17.55 2.13
CA GLY A 120 -8.76 18.07 1.24
C GLY A 120 -9.78 16.99 0.88
N GLU A 121 -10.08 16.85 -0.41
CA GLU A 121 -11.05 15.86 -0.91
C GLU A 121 -10.63 14.40 -0.68
N SER A 122 -9.33 14.14 -0.53
CA SER A 122 -8.82 12.79 -0.24
C SER A 122 -9.12 12.34 1.21
N ASN A 123 -9.54 13.26 2.09
CA ASN A 123 -9.99 12.90 3.42
C ASN A 123 -11.43 12.36 3.36
N GLY A 124 -11.64 11.11 3.79
CA GLY A 124 -12.97 10.48 3.79
C GLY A 124 -14.01 11.14 4.71
N GLN A 125 -13.60 12.05 5.59
CA GLN A 125 -14.50 12.89 6.40
C GLN A 125 -14.74 14.29 5.80
N ALA A 126 -14.11 14.62 4.66
CA ALA A 126 -14.31 15.89 4.00
C ALA A 126 -15.76 16.04 3.53
N ARG A 127 -16.39 17.15 3.94
CA ARG A 127 -17.76 17.51 3.55
C ARG A 127 -17.81 18.50 2.39
N LEU A 128 -16.67 19.09 2.06
CA LEU A 128 -16.52 20.12 1.04
C LEU A 128 -15.58 19.61 -0.06
N LYS A 129 -15.77 20.15 -1.25
CA LYS A 129 -14.89 20.00 -2.41
C LYS A 129 -13.97 21.20 -2.56
N GLU A 130 -12.89 21.06 -3.31
CA GLU A 130 -11.90 22.12 -3.53
C GLU A 130 -12.56 23.37 -4.14
N PHE A 131 -13.48 23.18 -5.10
CA PHE A 131 -14.19 24.31 -5.70
C PHE A 131 -15.11 25.03 -4.71
N GLU A 132 -15.76 24.31 -3.80
CA GLU A 132 -16.64 24.90 -2.77
C GLU A 132 -15.80 25.71 -1.78
N VAL A 133 -14.62 25.22 -1.42
CA VAL A 133 -13.67 25.94 -0.56
C VAL A 133 -13.21 27.25 -1.21
N LEU A 134 -12.89 27.23 -2.51
CA LEU A 134 -12.53 28.44 -3.26
C LEU A 134 -13.70 29.42 -3.33
N GLU A 135 -14.91 28.92 -3.61
CA GLU A 135 -16.12 29.74 -3.68
C GLU A 135 -16.44 30.38 -2.32
N MET A 136 -16.41 29.63 -1.22
CA MET A 136 -16.61 30.15 0.13
C MET A 136 -15.64 31.29 0.47
N ARG A 137 -14.37 31.13 0.11
CA ARG A 137 -13.34 32.16 0.35
C ARG A 137 -13.57 33.40 -0.52
N ALA A 138 -13.97 33.21 -1.78
CA ALA A 138 -14.29 34.31 -2.68
C ALA A 138 -15.53 35.09 -2.19
N LEU A 139 -16.63 34.41 -1.86
CA LEU A 139 -17.86 35.02 -1.34
C LEU A 139 -17.62 35.81 -0.05
N HIS A 140 -16.78 35.28 0.86
CA HIS A 140 -16.45 36.00 2.09
C HIS A 140 -15.58 37.23 1.81
N SER A 141 -14.54 37.09 0.98
CA SER A 141 -13.55 38.14 0.76
C SER A 141 -14.02 39.24 -0.20
N ALA A 142 -14.85 38.90 -1.19
CA ALA A 142 -15.30 39.83 -2.25
C ALA A 142 -16.70 40.40 -1.96
N ASP A 143 -17.64 39.52 -1.59
CA ASP A 143 -19.04 39.90 -1.41
C ASP A 143 -19.41 40.18 0.06
N GLY A 144 -18.46 39.97 0.98
CA GLY A 144 -18.66 40.23 2.42
C GLY A 144 -19.67 39.28 3.08
N VAL A 145 -19.95 38.14 2.47
CA VAL A 145 -20.92 37.16 2.99
C VAL A 145 -20.45 36.66 4.35
N ASP A 146 -21.33 36.69 5.35
CA ASP A 146 -20.99 36.26 6.69
C ASP A 146 -20.85 34.73 6.80
N ILE A 147 -20.16 34.29 7.87
CA ILE A 147 -19.83 32.88 8.08
C ILE A 147 -21.08 32.01 8.33
N GLU A 148 -22.15 32.56 8.91
CA GLU A 148 -23.39 31.83 9.17
C GLU A 148 -24.08 31.49 7.85
N THR A 149 -24.21 32.49 6.97
CA THR A 149 -24.77 32.32 5.63
C THR A 149 -23.99 31.28 4.81
N LEU A 150 -22.65 31.28 4.90
CA LEU A 150 -21.82 30.26 4.27
C LEU A 150 -22.04 28.88 4.89
N ALA A 151 -22.14 28.77 6.21
CA ALA A 151 -22.34 27.51 6.89
C ALA A 151 -23.66 26.84 6.47
N GLU A 152 -24.75 27.61 6.45
CA GLU A 152 -26.07 27.14 6.01
C GLU A 152 -26.05 26.73 4.53
N ARG A 153 -25.46 27.56 3.65
CA ARG A 153 -25.44 27.34 2.20
C ARG A 153 -24.75 26.04 1.81
N TYR A 154 -23.63 25.71 2.46
CA TYR A 154 -22.85 24.52 2.17
C TYR A 154 -23.16 23.35 3.13
N GLY A 155 -24.14 23.51 4.02
CA GLY A 155 -24.55 22.46 4.96
C GLY A 155 -23.44 22.01 5.91
N VAL A 156 -22.55 22.94 6.31
CA VAL A 156 -21.44 22.67 7.22
C VAL A 156 -21.64 23.39 8.54
N HIS A 157 -21.02 22.88 9.61
CA HIS A 157 -21.03 23.59 10.89
C HIS A 157 -20.32 24.94 10.76
N LYS A 158 -20.82 25.98 11.43
CA LYS A 158 -20.25 27.35 11.42
C LYS A 158 -18.74 27.37 11.64
N ARG A 159 -18.26 26.53 12.57
CA ARG A 159 -16.83 26.40 12.84
C ARG A 159 -16.04 25.89 11.62
N THR A 160 -16.58 24.93 10.89
CA THR A 160 -15.97 24.41 9.66
C THR A 160 -15.86 25.51 8.60
N ALA A 161 -16.94 26.28 8.39
CA ALA A 161 -16.91 27.42 7.46
C ALA A 161 -15.85 28.46 7.88
N GLN A 162 -15.77 28.78 9.18
CA GLN A 162 -14.74 29.69 9.70
C GLN A 162 -13.32 29.16 9.47
N ASP A 163 -13.07 27.88 9.77
CA ASP A 163 -11.74 27.29 9.61
C ASP A 163 -11.31 27.23 8.14
N VAL A 164 -12.25 27.04 7.21
CA VAL A 164 -12.03 27.10 5.75
C VAL A 164 -11.64 28.51 5.31
N VAL A 165 -12.40 29.52 5.74
CA VAL A 165 -12.17 30.94 5.42
C VAL A 165 -10.84 31.42 5.98
N CYS A 166 -10.54 31.11 7.24
CA CYS A 166 -9.29 31.47 7.91
C CYS A 166 -8.09 30.60 7.50
N ARG A 167 -8.24 29.68 6.52
CA ARG A 167 -7.21 28.74 6.07
C ARG A 167 -6.60 27.86 7.18
N LYS A 168 -7.33 27.62 8.27
CA LYS A 168 -6.95 26.65 9.31
C LYS A 168 -7.19 25.22 8.85
N SER A 169 -8.27 25.01 8.10
CA SER A 169 -8.51 23.81 7.29
C SER A 169 -8.28 24.13 5.81
N TRP A 170 -8.04 23.11 4.99
CA TRP A 170 -7.78 23.27 3.56
C TRP A 170 -6.65 24.27 3.24
N ALA A 171 -5.60 24.32 4.07
CA ALA A 171 -4.49 25.27 3.93
C ALA A 171 -3.62 25.06 2.67
N HIS A 172 -3.75 23.90 2.03
CA HIS A 172 -3.03 23.55 0.78
C HIS A 172 -3.73 24.10 -0.47
N ILE A 173 -4.96 24.57 -0.33
CA ILE A 173 -5.72 25.36 -1.32
C ILE A 173 -5.58 26.83 -0.92
#